data_AF-A0A263HCW9-F1
#
_entry.id   AF-A0A263HCW9-F1
#
_cell.length_a   1.000
_cell.length_b   1.000
_cell.length_c   1.000
_cell.angle_alpha   90.00
_cell.angle_beta   90.00
_cell.angle_gamma   90.00
#
_symmetry.space_group_name_H-M   'P 1'
#
loop_
_entity.id
_entity.type
_entity.pdbx_description
1 polymer ?
#
loop_
_entity_poly.entity_id
_entity_poly.type
_entity_poly.pdbx_seq_one_letter_code
_entity_poly.pdbx_strand_id
1 'polypeptide(L)'
;MDDSESSASIVKNAIYEMHQNGKFQLIEAPVQVDSKLYQTIQCADWLCAIYGKLAFYEVEADSKPEYEIFKRYFGDKIAKAQKRSNVRNNLPKKASEKSLEKLCKKFNK
;
A
#
# COMPACT_ATOMS: atom_id res chain seq x y z
N MET A 1 -37.59 17.04 -1.05
CA MET A 1 -37.14 15.96 -1.96
C MET A 1 -36.06 15.22 -1.22
N ASP A 2 -36.16 13.90 -1.17
CA ASP A 2 -35.38 13.04 -0.28
C ASP A 2 -33.98 12.81 -0.87
N ASP A 3 -32.96 13.49 -0.34
CA ASP A 3 -31.57 13.45 -0.86
C ASP A 3 -30.96 12.03 -0.87
N SER A 4 -31.51 11.11 -0.05
CA SER A 4 -31.18 9.68 -0.03
C SER A 4 -31.49 8.98 -1.34
N GLU A 5 -32.61 9.33 -1.99
CA GLU A 5 -33.10 8.66 -3.19
C GLU A 5 -32.23 9.02 -4.40
N SER A 6 -31.76 10.28 -4.46
CA SER A 6 -30.79 10.77 -5.44
C SER A 6 -29.44 10.07 -5.29
N SER A 7 -28.92 9.98 -4.06
CA SER A 7 -27.61 9.37 -3.77
C SER A 7 -27.59 7.87 -4.12
N ALA A 8 -28.64 7.13 -3.76
CA ALA A 8 -28.74 5.71 -4.07
C ALA A 8 -28.77 5.44 -5.58
N SER A 9 -29.42 6.31 -6.35
CA SER A 9 -29.47 6.18 -7.81
C SER A 9 -28.11 6.38 -8.48
N ILE A 10 -27.31 7.33 -7.98
CA ILE A 10 -25.96 7.63 -8.48
C ILE A 10 -25.01 6.46 -8.20
N VAL A 11 -25.05 5.91 -6.99
CA VAL A 11 -24.26 4.74 -6.60
C VAL A 11 -24.60 3.53 -7.48
N LYS A 12 -25.90 3.26 -7.66
CA LYS A 12 -26.37 2.15 -8.48
C LYS A 12 -25.88 2.24 -9.93
N ASN A 13 -25.95 3.44 -10.53
CA ASN A 13 -25.50 3.66 -11.90
C ASN A 13 -23.98 3.53 -12.04
N ALA A 14 -23.20 4.02 -11.06
CA ALA A 14 -21.75 3.88 -11.07
C ALA A 14 -21.31 2.41 -10.97
N ILE A 15 -21.93 1.62 -10.09
CA ILE A 15 -21.66 0.17 -9.97
C ILE A 15 -21.97 -0.53 -11.30
N TYR A 16 -23.09 -0.20 -11.94
CA TYR A 16 -23.47 -0.80 -13.22
C TYR A 16 -22.43 -0.49 -14.32
N GLU A 17 -21.97 0.77 -14.41
CA GLU A 17 -20.95 1.20 -15.36
C GLU A 17 -19.57 0.56 -15.12
N MET A 18 -19.21 0.32 -13.86
CA MET A 18 -17.95 -0.35 -13.48
C MET A 18 -17.91 -1.82 -13.89
N HIS A 19 -19.05 -2.53 -13.90
CA HIS A 19 -19.11 -3.98 -14.11
C HIS A 19 -19.47 -4.42 -15.53
N GLN A 20 -20.06 -3.56 -16.36
CA GLN A 20 -20.59 -3.94 -17.68
C GLN A 20 -19.59 -3.77 -18.84
N ASN A 21 -18.60 -2.91 -18.68
CA ASN A 21 -17.57 -2.69 -19.70
C ASN A 21 -16.23 -3.21 -19.17
N GLY A 22 -15.45 -3.92 -19.99
CA GLY A 22 -14.10 -4.41 -19.67
C GLY A 22 -13.07 -3.28 -19.45
N LYS A 23 -13.40 -2.34 -18.57
CA LYS A 23 -12.62 -1.17 -18.20
C LYS A 23 -11.75 -1.54 -17.00
N PHE A 24 -10.45 -1.35 -17.16
CA PHE A 24 -9.42 -1.61 -16.14
C PHE A 24 -9.21 -0.44 -15.18
N GLN A 25 -10.19 0.46 -15.05
CA GLN A 25 -10.08 1.69 -14.28
C GLN A 25 -11.29 1.80 -13.34
N LEU A 26 -11.02 1.94 -12.04
CA LEU A 26 -12.06 2.26 -11.05
C LEU A 26 -12.63 3.65 -11.38
N ILE A 27 -13.85 3.70 -11.88
CA ILE A 27 -14.64 4.93 -11.98
C ILE A 27 -15.61 4.89 -10.79
N GLU A 28 -15.16 5.33 -9.64
CA GLU A 28 -16.01 5.44 -8.44
C GLU A 28 -16.78 6.76 -8.44
N ALA A 29 -18.05 6.71 -8.03
CA ALA A 29 -18.87 7.91 -7.88
C ALA A 29 -18.30 8.81 -6.78
N PRO A 30 -18.24 10.15 -6.97
CA PRO A 30 -17.59 11.10 -6.07
C PRO A 30 -18.40 11.41 -4.80
N VAL A 31 -18.99 10.39 -4.16
CA VAL A 31 -19.81 10.56 -2.94
C VAL A 31 -19.08 9.90 -1.77
N GLN A 32 -18.10 10.63 -1.26
CA GLN A 32 -17.06 10.16 -0.34
C GLN A 32 -17.51 9.93 1.11
N VAL A 33 -18.81 9.83 1.41
CA VAL A 33 -19.29 10.06 2.79
C VAL A 33 -19.87 8.82 3.47
N ASP A 34 -20.35 7.82 2.72
CA ASP A 34 -21.04 6.69 3.36
C ASP A 34 -20.11 5.47 3.59
N SER A 35 -19.58 5.37 4.81
CA SER A 35 -18.73 4.25 5.27
C SER A 35 -19.32 2.86 5.03
N LYS A 36 -20.64 2.74 4.90
CA LYS A 36 -21.31 1.46 4.61
C LYS A 36 -21.14 1.02 3.16
N LEU A 37 -20.94 1.95 2.23
CA LEU A 37 -20.89 1.69 0.78
C LEU A 37 -19.46 1.61 0.23
N TYR A 38 -18.48 2.21 0.92
CA TYR A 38 -17.12 2.42 0.38
C TYR A 38 -15.99 1.86 1.28
N GLN A 39 -16.26 0.77 1.99
CA GLN A 39 -15.33 0.17 2.95
C GLN A 39 -13.97 -0.21 2.33
N THR A 40 -13.95 -0.64 1.07
CA THR A 40 -12.74 -1.05 0.37
C THR A 40 -11.83 0.14 0.04
N ILE A 41 -12.40 1.26 -0.40
CA ILE A 41 -11.67 2.50 -0.70
C ILE A 41 -11.15 3.14 0.59
N GLN A 42 -11.96 3.18 1.65
CA GLN A 42 -11.53 3.67 2.96
C GLN A 42 -10.39 2.82 3.54
N CYS A 43 -10.49 1.49 3.39
CA CYS A 43 -9.41 0.59 3.77
C CYS A 43 -8.13 0.85 2.97
N ALA A 44 -8.25 1.07 1.65
CA ALA A 44 -7.11 1.42 0.80
C ALA A 44 -6.45 2.74 1.24
N ASP A 45 -7.25 3.77 1.53
CA ASP A 45 -6.76 5.07 1.99
C ASP A 45 -6.02 4.97 3.34
N TRP A 46 -6.60 4.23 4.30
CA TRP A 46 -5.94 3.97 5.59
C TRP A 46 -4.61 3.21 5.42
N LEU A 47 -4.59 2.20 4.54
CA LEU A 47 -3.35 1.47 4.25
C LEU A 47 -2.31 2.39 3.61
N CYS A 48 -2.68 3.17 2.61
CA CYS A 48 -1.79 4.13 1.96
C CYS A 48 -1.21 5.15 2.95
N ALA A 49 -2.04 5.68 3.85
CA ALA A 49 -1.61 6.60 4.90
C ALA A 49 -0.58 5.96 5.84
N ILE A 50 -0.82 4.72 6.29
CA ILE A 50 0.12 4.00 7.17
C ILE A 50 1.42 3.69 6.43
N TYR A 51 1.36 3.18 5.20
CA TYR A 51 2.55 2.88 4.39
C TYR A 51 3.39 4.14 4.12
N GLY A 52 2.77 5.26 3.77
CA GLY A 52 3.47 6.51 3.53
C GLY A 52 4.22 7.00 4.77
N LYS A 53 3.60 6.92 5.94
CA LYS A 53 4.24 7.32 7.22
C LYS A 53 5.38 6.38 7.61
N LEU A 54 5.21 5.07 7.41
CA LEU A 54 6.27 4.09 7.63
C LEU A 54 7.46 4.31 6.71
N ALA A 55 7.22 4.44 5.40
CA ALA A 55 8.26 4.66 4.41
C ALA A 55 9.02 5.97 4.68
N PHE A 56 8.32 7.04 5.04
CA PHE A 56 8.95 8.30 5.45
C PHE A 56 9.84 8.11 6.68
N TYR A 57 9.34 7.47 7.73
CA TYR A 57 10.10 7.24 8.95
C TYR A 57 11.31 6.31 8.76
N GLU A 58 11.27 5.40 7.79
CA GLU A 58 12.42 4.54 7.46
C GLU A 58 13.56 5.31 6.79
N VAL A 59 13.26 6.36 6.03
CA VAL A 59 14.25 7.17 5.32
C VAL A 59 14.73 8.35 6.17
N GLU A 60 13.83 9.01 6.87
CA GLU A 60 14.11 10.28 7.56
C GLU A 60 13.40 10.38 8.92
N ALA A 61 13.80 9.50 9.85
CA ALA A 61 13.20 9.42 11.19
C ALA A 61 13.32 10.73 11.98
N ASP A 62 14.42 11.47 11.84
CA ASP A 62 14.69 12.69 12.62
C ASP A 62 13.79 13.87 12.23
N SER A 63 13.27 13.88 11.00
CA SER A 63 12.38 14.92 10.48
C SER A 63 10.95 14.80 11.00
N LYS A 64 10.53 13.58 11.34
CA LYS A 64 9.20 13.23 11.84
C LYS A 64 9.27 12.15 12.92
N PRO A 65 9.84 12.44 14.11
CA PRO A 65 9.98 11.45 15.18
C PRO A 65 8.62 10.92 15.67
N GLU A 66 7.54 11.70 15.54
CA GLU A 66 6.18 11.28 15.87
C GLU A 66 5.69 10.08 15.03
N TYR A 67 6.32 9.81 13.89
CA TYR A 67 5.97 8.65 13.06
C TYR A 67 6.49 7.32 13.61
N GLU A 68 7.31 7.34 14.67
CA GLU A 68 7.78 6.14 15.38
C GLU A 68 6.62 5.24 15.81
N ILE A 69 5.49 5.83 16.22
CA ILE A 69 4.31 5.07 16.67
C ILE A 69 3.78 4.15 15.56
N PHE A 70 3.89 4.57 14.30
CA PHE A 70 3.43 3.77 13.18
C PHE A 70 4.33 2.56 12.99
N LYS A 71 5.66 2.76 13.11
CA LYS A 71 6.64 1.67 13.06
C LYS A 71 6.43 0.69 14.21
N ARG A 72 6.28 1.20 15.43
CA ARG A 72 6.08 0.38 16.64
C ARG A 72 4.84 -0.50 16.59
N TYR A 73 3.70 0.03 16.14
CA TYR A 73 2.43 -0.71 16.19
C TYR A 73 2.07 -1.46 14.91
N PHE A 74 2.54 -1.00 13.75
CA PHE A 74 2.13 -1.53 12.45
C PHE A 74 3.26 -2.14 11.63
N GLY A 75 4.53 -1.82 11.89
CA GLY A 75 5.67 -2.29 11.10
C GLY A 75 5.71 -3.82 10.97
N ASP A 76 5.72 -4.54 12.08
CA ASP A 76 5.76 -6.00 12.08
C ASP A 76 4.52 -6.64 11.44
N LYS A 77 3.35 -6.04 11.64
CA LYS A 77 2.08 -6.53 11.08
C LYS A 77 2.09 -6.42 9.55
N ILE A 78 2.55 -5.28 9.04
CA ILE A 78 2.69 -5.01 7.61
C ILE A 78 3.75 -5.92 7.00
N ALA A 79 4.94 -6.02 7.60
CA ALA A 79 6.01 -6.88 7.12
C ALA A 79 5.58 -8.37 7.07
N LYS A 80 4.81 -8.83 8.08
CA LYS A 80 4.25 -10.18 8.10
C LYS A 80 3.21 -10.39 7.00
N ALA A 81 2.36 -9.39 6.72
CA ALA A 81 1.35 -9.45 5.67
C ALA A 81 1.96 -9.40 4.25
N GLN A 82 3.11 -8.72 4.08
CA GLN A 82 3.83 -8.62 2.81
C GLN A 82 4.44 -9.95 2.32
N LYS A 83 4.33 -11.05 3.08
CA LYS A 83 4.93 -12.37 2.76
C LYS A 83 4.47 -13.03 1.44
N ARG A 84 3.51 -12.46 0.69
CA ARG A 84 2.97 -13.07 -0.54
C ARG A 84 2.79 -12.09 -1.70
N SER A 85 3.66 -11.10 -1.84
CA SER A 85 3.78 -10.45 -3.15
C SER A 85 4.51 -11.39 -4.11
N ASN A 86 3.85 -11.84 -5.17
CA ASN A 86 4.49 -12.58 -6.27
C ASN A 86 5.53 -11.74 -7.03
N VAL A 87 5.79 -10.50 -6.61
CA VAL A 87 7.01 -9.76 -6.94
C VAL A 87 8.18 -10.55 -6.36
N ARG A 88 8.69 -11.48 -7.17
CA ARG A 88 9.92 -12.19 -6.89
C ARG A 88 11.00 -11.15 -6.65
N ASN A 89 11.46 -11.05 -5.40
CA ASN A 89 12.71 -10.38 -5.07
C ASN A 89 13.86 -11.20 -5.69
N ASN A 90 13.99 -11.15 -7.01
CA ASN A 90 15.19 -11.51 -7.76
C ASN A 90 16.27 -10.42 -7.61
N LEU A 91 16.13 -9.55 -6.60
CA LEU A 91 17.21 -8.66 -6.18
C LEU A 91 18.41 -9.55 -5.85
N PRO A 92 19.60 -9.24 -6.40
CA PRO A 92 20.79 -10.00 -6.11
C PRO A 92 21.00 -9.99 -4.60
N LYS A 93 21.02 -11.20 -4.00
CA LYS A 93 21.33 -11.34 -2.57
C LYS A 93 22.66 -10.67 -2.31
N LYS A 94 22.76 -9.93 -1.20
CA LYS A 94 24.02 -9.37 -0.73
C LYS A 94 25.06 -10.49 -0.69
N ALA A 95 26.25 -10.25 -1.25
CA ALA A 95 27.30 -11.26 -1.28
C ALA A 95 27.60 -11.71 0.16
N SER A 96 27.66 -13.02 0.38
CA SER A 96 28.12 -13.56 1.66
C SER A 96 29.57 -13.13 1.95
N GLU A 97 29.94 -13.06 3.22
CA GLU A 97 31.32 -12.76 3.64
C GLU A 97 32.34 -13.67 2.95
N LYS A 98 32.03 -14.97 2.84
CA LYS A 98 32.86 -15.95 2.12
C LYS A 98 33.08 -15.61 0.64
N SER A 99 32.05 -15.07 -0.03
CA SER A 99 32.17 -14.64 -1.43
C SER A 99 32.97 -13.34 -1.57
N LEU A 100 32.85 -12.43 -0.60
CA LEU A 100 33.65 -11.20 -0.55
C LEU A 100 35.13 -11.50 -0.32
N GLU A 101 35.45 -12.40 0.62
CA GLU A 101 36.82 -12.86 0.87
C GLU A 101 37.45 -13.51 -0.37
N LYS A 102 36.69 -14.32 -1.11
CA LYS A 102 37.16 -14.93 -2.38
C LYS A 102 37.47 -13.87 -3.43
N LEU A 103 36.66 -12.82 -3.52
CA LEU A 103 36.91 -11.70 -4.44
C LEU A 103 38.16 -10.92 -4.03
N CYS A 104 38.31 -10.57 -2.75
CA CYS A 104 39.52 -9.92 -2.25
C CYS A 104 40.78 -10.75 -2.54
N LYS A 105 40.75 -12.07 -2.28
CA LYS A 105 41.89 -12.96 -2.59
C LYS A 105 42.20 -13.06 -4.08
N LYS A 106 41.20 -12.91 -4.95
CA LYS A 106 41.37 -13.01 -6.41
C LYS A 106 41.97 -11.73 -7.01
N PHE A 107 41.59 -10.56 -6.49
CA PHE A 107 41.96 -9.26 -7.07
C PHE A 107 43.12 -8.55 -6.34
N ASN A 108 43.46 -8.94 -5.11
CA ASN A 108 44.63 -8.43 -4.37
C ASN A 108 45.87 -9.31 -4.54
N LYS A 109 46.02 -9.96 -5.70
CA LYS A 109 47.17 -10.81 -6.06
C LYS A 109 47.84 -10.23 -7.29
#